data_AF-A0A6A6X4M3-F1
#
_entry.id   AF-A0A6A6X4M3-F1
#
_cell.length_a   1.000
_cell.length_b   1.000
_cell.length_c   1.000
_cell.angle_alpha   90.00
_cell.angle_beta   90.00
_cell.angle_gamma   90.00
#
_symmetry.space_group_name_H-M   'P 1'
#
loop_
_entity.id
_entity.type
_entity.pdbx_description
1 polymer ?
#
loop_
_entity_poly.entity_id
_entity_poly.type
_entity_poly.pdbx_seq_one_letter_code
_entity_poly.pdbx_strand_id
1 'polypeptide(L)'
;MSHTTIATVCLVWFVVVWCVCATGFIQLFRYHWRKPPPAVCLSTLKEDDIPHVTIIRPVKGLEPRLYECLAATFRQTYPKRKLTTCFCIPSRADPALPILERLVRDFPDCDARILVEEEDPMLLANRDALGPNPKIRNMSRAYREAKGDIVWILDCNVWLGKGVCGRMVDLLCGYGGKMPYKFVHQTPLSIDMDGSGFSTAERELLLNGEQDNSDTSTSTKTKTPKHSRGWFARLMQRGGGRLDEAFLSSAHPKFYVAINTVAVAPCVMGKSTMFRRSHLNYVTTSNPNRSPGIDFFSDNICEDHLIGDALWKRPQAFERRGYQSRLGDQVEKYGKHELLFGDFCFQPISHTSVAACIDRRVRWLRVRKFTVTLATLVEPGTESIICSLYGAYALTALPFSAKFGIPPTWTSFFLVWLLSMTLWCLLDYTQYLLLHCGKTIELDANTPDFVLPQRSPRSYASSRQPLLGKESYSTPRLLDGARRSFPEWWFAWIGREISAFPIWFWAFWGGVTVEWRGRRFWVGLDMKVHEILEDK
;
A
#
# COMPACT_ATOMS: atom_id res chain seq x y z
N MET A 1 -11.45 39.50 -6.56
CA MET A 1 -11.81 38.63 -7.72
C MET A 1 -13.30 38.76 -7.97
N SER A 2 -13.74 38.86 -9.22
CA SER A 2 -15.18 38.87 -9.51
C SER A 2 -15.79 37.49 -9.17
N HIS A 3 -17.05 37.46 -8.75
CA HIS A 3 -17.79 36.24 -8.43
C HIS A 3 -17.68 35.19 -9.57
N THR A 4 -17.74 35.66 -10.81
CA THR A 4 -17.57 34.87 -12.02
C THR A 4 -16.19 34.23 -12.11
N THR A 5 -15.10 34.93 -11.77
CA THR A 5 -13.75 34.35 -11.78
C THR A 5 -13.62 33.19 -10.80
N ILE A 6 -14.14 33.35 -9.57
CA ILE A 6 -14.10 32.28 -8.55
C ILE A 6 -14.91 31.07 -9.03
N ALA A 7 -16.11 31.30 -9.57
CA ALA A 7 -16.95 30.23 -10.09
C ALA A 7 -16.29 29.49 -11.27
N THR A 8 -15.60 30.20 -12.17
CA THR A 8 -14.83 29.58 -13.25
C THR A 8 -13.67 28.73 -12.72
N VAL A 9 -12.92 29.21 -11.73
CA VAL A 9 -11.84 28.43 -11.10
C VAL A 9 -12.39 27.16 -10.44
N CYS A 10 -13.53 27.26 -9.73
CA CYS A 10 -14.21 26.12 -9.14
C CYS A 10 -14.66 25.11 -10.21
N LEU A 11 -15.19 25.59 -11.34
CA LEU A 11 -15.59 24.73 -12.46
C LEU A 11 -14.41 23.98 -13.06
N VAL A 12 -13.32 24.69 -13.37
CA VAL A 12 -12.11 24.10 -13.94
C VAL A 12 -11.56 23.04 -13.00
N TRP A 13 -11.47 23.35 -11.71
CA TRP A 13 -11.00 22.39 -10.71
C TRP A 13 -11.90 21.15 -10.63
N PHE A 14 -13.22 21.34 -10.55
CA PHE A 14 -14.20 20.26 -10.54
C PHE A 14 -14.05 19.34 -11.75
N VAL A 15 -13.95 19.91 -12.96
CA VAL A 15 -13.76 19.15 -14.20
C VAL A 15 -12.44 18.38 -14.17
N VAL A 16 -11.33 19.02 -13.77
CA VAL A 16 -10.02 18.35 -13.67
C VAL A 16 -10.08 17.15 -12.73
N VAL A 17 -10.65 17.30 -11.53
CA VAL A 17 -10.76 16.21 -10.55
C VAL A 17 -11.62 15.06 -11.11
N TRP A 18 -12.74 15.36 -11.77
CA TRP A 18 -13.57 14.34 -12.40
C TRP A 18 -12.88 13.64 -13.57
N CYS A 19 -12.07 14.34 -14.38
CA CYS A 19 -11.24 13.73 -15.42
C CYS A 19 -10.19 12.77 -14.84
N VAL A 20 -9.56 13.13 -13.72
CA VAL A 20 -8.62 12.26 -13.01
C VAL A 20 -9.35 11.03 -12.46
N CYS A 21 -10.51 11.21 -11.81
CA CYS A 21 -11.34 10.11 -11.32
C CYS A 21 -11.77 9.17 -12.45
N ALA A 22 -12.23 9.72 -13.57
CA ALA A 22 -12.64 8.94 -14.74
C ALA A 22 -11.46 8.14 -15.31
N THR A 23 -10.28 8.74 -15.44
CA THR A 23 -9.07 8.06 -15.91
C THR A 23 -8.72 6.89 -14.99
N GLY A 24 -8.69 7.13 -13.66
CA GLY A 24 -8.44 6.09 -12.68
C GLY A 24 -9.44 4.94 -12.73
N PHE A 25 -10.72 5.27 -12.77
CA PHE A 25 -11.81 4.30 -12.85
C PHE A 25 -11.75 3.46 -14.13
N ILE A 26 -11.55 4.09 -15.29
CA ILE A 26 -11.44 3.40 -16.58
C ILE A 26 -10.24 2.46 -16.58
N GLN A 27 -9.08 2.91 -16.10
CA GLN A 27 -7.86 2.08 -16.05
C GLN A 27 -8.00 0.92 -15.05
N LEU A 28 -8.65 1.14 -13.90
CA LEU A 28 -8.97 0.08 -12.96
C LEU A 28 -9.78 -1.03 -13.64
N PHE A 29 -10.88 -0.68 -14.32
CA PHE A 29 -11.69 -1.65 -15.06
C PHE A 29 -10.92 -2.30 -16.21
N ARG A 30 -10.14 -1.53 -16.98
CA ARG A 30 -9.35 -2.06 -18.10
C ARG A 30 -8.38 -3.17 -17.67
N TYR A 31 -7.69 -2.98 -16.55
CA TYR A 31 -6.64 -3.89 -16.12
C TYR A 31 -7.06 -4.92 -15.07
N HIS A 32 -8.09 -4.65 -14.27
CA HIS A 32 -8.50 -5.53 -13.17
C HIS A 32 -9.79 -6.31 -13.47
N TRP A 33 -10.33 -6.20 -14.69
CA TRP A 33 -11.49 -6.99 -15.12
C TRP A 33 -11.14 -8.40 -15.62
N ARG A 34 -9.86 -8.66 -15.89
CA ARG A 34 -9.36 -9.95 -16.39
C ARG A 34 -8.17 -10.40 -15.55
N LYS A 35 -8.00 -11.71 -15.44
CA LYS A 35 -6.83 -12.31 -14.83
C LYS A 35 -5.56 -11.88 -15.59
N PRO A 36 -4.50 -11.39 -14.91
CA PRO A 36 -3.23 -11.08 -15.55
C PRO A 36 -2.64 -12.31 -16.25
N PRO A 37 -2.01 -12.15 -17.42
CA PRO A 37 -1.31 -13.25 -18.08
C PRO A 37 -0.13 -13.73 -17.21
N PRO A 38 0.33 -14.99 -17.38
CA PRO A 38 1.57 -15.45 -16.77
C PRO A 38 2.77 -14.58 -17.19
N ALA A 39 3.81 -14.59 -16.36
CA ALA A 39 5.03 -13.83 -16.62
C ALA A 39 5.78 -14.38 -17.85
N VAL A 40 6.18 -13.49 -18.75
CA VAL A 40 6.89 -13.79 -19.99
C VAL A 40 8.25 -14.40 -19.68
N CYS A 41 9.03 -13.84 -18.75
CA CYS A 41 10.34 -14.36 -18.38
C CYS A 41 10.31 -15.84 -17.98
N LEU A 42 9.24 -16.29 -17.33
CA LEU A 42 9.08 -17.68 -16.90
C LEU A 42 8.75 -18.63 -18.05
N SER A 43 8.25 -18.11 -19.17
CA SER A 43 7.86 -18.90 -20.35
C SER A 43 8.90 -18.86 -21.48
N THR A 44 9.68 -17.78 -21.58
CA THR A 44 10.59 -17.56 -22.72
C THR A 44 12.06 -17.75 -22.38
N LEU A 45 12.47 -17.51 -21.13
CA LEU A 45 13.86 -17.61 -20.72
C LEU A 45 14.16 -18.99 -20.15
N LYS A 46 15.41 -19.42 -20.30
CA LYS A 46 15.92 -20.55 -19.52
C LYS A 46 16.04 -20.10 -18.07
N GLU A 47 15.87 -21.04 -17.14
CA GLU A 47 15.85 -20.71 -15.72
C GLU A 47 17.14 -20.04 -15.24
N ASP A 48 18.28 -20.33 -15.85
CA ASP A 48 19.56 -19.71 -15.49
C ASP A 48 19.67 -18.25 -15.93
N ASP A 49 18.94 -17.85 -16.98
CA ASP A 49 18.86 -16.49 -17.50
C ASP A 49 17.82 -15.64 -16.75
N ILE A 50 16.96 -16.27 -15.96
CA ILE A 50 16.01 -15.58 -15.08
C ILE A 50 16.82 -14.84 -13.99
N PRO A 51 16.58 -13.53 -13.78
CA PRO A 51 17.36 -12.75 -12.83
C PRO A 51 17.11 -13.21 -11.39
N HIS A 52 18.11 -13.06 -10.53
CA HIS A 52 17.95 -13.36 -9.10
C HIS A 52 17.22 -12.22 -8.40
N VAL A 53 16.21 -12.53 -7.58
CA VAL A 53 15.46 -11.57 -6.79
C VAL A 53 15.73 -11.81 -5.31
N THR A 54 16.23 -10.78 -4.62
CA THR A 54 16.27 -10.76 -3.15
C THR A 54 15.05 -10.05 -2.61
N ILE A 55 14.23 -10.79 -1.84
CA ILE A 55 13.03 -10.30 -1.18
C ILE A 55 13.41 -9.92 0.24
N ILE A 56 13.14 -8.67 0.63
CA ILE A 56 13.45 -8.14 1.95
C ILE A 56 12.13 -7.83 2.65
N ARG A 57 11.85 -8.52 3.76
CA ARG A 57 10.62 -8.33 4.54
C ARG A 57 10.96 -7.84 5.95
N PRO A 58 10.84 -6.53 6.23
CA PRO A 58 10.97 -6.03 7.59
C PRO A 58 9.75 -6.44 8.41
N VAL A 59 9.99 -7.14 9.52
CA VAL A 59 8.99 -7.65 10.47
C VAL A 59 9.19 -6.96 11.81
N LYS A 60 8.10 -6.57 12.48
CA LYS A 60 8.12 -6.07 13.86
C LYS A 60 6.80 -6.40 14.53
N GLY A 61 6.84 -7.23 15.57
CA GLY A 61 5.63 -7.63 16.29
C GLY A 61 4.72 -8.56 15.48
N LEU A 62 3.57 -8.89 16.07
CA LEU A 62 2.55 -9.70 15.41
C LEU A 62 1.61 -8.83 14.59
N GLU A 63 1.30 -9.29 13.38
CA GLU A 63 0.33 -8.69 12.47
C GLU A 63 -0.76 -9.72 12.14
N PRO A 64 -1.97 -9.28 11.76
CA PRO A 64 -3.04 -10.20 11.38
C PRO A 64 -2.60 -11.09 10.22
N ARG A 65 -2.77 -12.42 10.36
CA ARG A 65 -2.42 -13.41 9.31
C ARG A 65 -0.96 -13.31 8.83
N LEU A 66 -0.05 -12.99 9.76
CA LEU A 66 1.38 -12.80 9.47
C LEU A 66 1.99 -14.02 8.78
N TYR A 67 1.68 -15.24 9.25
CA TYR A 67 2.19 -16.46 8.63
C TYR A 67 1.79 -16.56 7.15
N GLU A 68 0.51 -16.37 6.82
CA GLU A 68 0.04 -16.45 5.44
C GLU A 68 0.61 -15.36 4.54
N CYS A 69 0.73 -14.13 5.05
CA CYS A 69 1.36 -13.02 4.33
C CYS A 69 2.83 -13.33 3.99
N LEU A 70 3.59 -13.85 4.95
CA LEU A 70 5.00 -14.20 4.74
C LEU A 70 5.16 -15.45 3.86
N ALA A 71 4.34 -16.49 4.07
CA ALA A 71 4.35 -17.72 3.26
C ALA A 71 4.05 -17.45 1.77
N ALA A 72 3.32 -16.37 1.44
CA ALA A 72 3.06 -15.98 0.06
C ALA A 72 4.35 -15.75 -0.77
N THR A 73 5.46 -15.41 -0.12
CA THR A 73 6.77 -15.28 -0.77
C THR A 73 7.31 -16.63 -1.26
N PHE A 74 7.17 -17.69 -0.48
CA PHE A 74 7.62 -19.03 -0.85
C PHE A 74 6.71 -19.73 -1.85
N ARG A 75 5.47 -19.23 -1.98
CA ARG A 75 4.45 -19.76 -2.89
C ARG A 75 4.42 -19.06 -4.24
N GLN A 76 5.38 -18.19 -4.55
CA GLN A 76 5.50 -17.59 -5.87
C GLN A 76 5.81 -18.67 -6.92
N THR A 77 5.32 -18.49 -8.15
CA THR A 77 5.67 -19.35 -9.29
C THR A 77 7.08 -19.09 -9.81
N TYR A 78 7.79 -18.13 -9.22
CA TYR A 78 9.17 -17.80 -9.57
C TYR A 78 10.12 -18.91 -9.12
N PRO A 79 11.20 -19.21 -9.88
CA PRO A 79 12.09 -20.30 -9.53
C PRO A 79 12.73 -20.15 -8.14
N LYS A 80 12.59 -21.18 -7.29
CA LYS A 80 13.11 -21.17 -5.91
C LYS A 80 14.62 -20.85 -5.86
N ARG A 81 15.41 -21.37 -6.81
CA ARG A 81 16.87 -21.12 -6.88
C ARG A 81 17.22 -19.64 -7.17
N LYS A 82 16.27 -18.89 -7.75
CA LYS A 82 16.40 -17.47 -8.12
C LYS A 82 15.72 -16.54 -7.12
N LEU A 83 15.23 -17.07 -5.99
CA LEU A 83 14.65 -16.30 -4.90
C LEU A 83 15.49 -16.45 -3.63
N THR A 84 15.82 -15.33 -3.01
CA THR A 84 16.33 -15.30 -1.63
C THR A 84 15.42 -14.43 -0.79
N THR A 85 14.94 -14.93 0.34
CA THR A 85 14.04 -14.19 1.24
C THR A 85 14.74 -13.86 2.55
N CYS A 86 14.83 -12.58 2.89
CA CYS A 86 15.39 -12.09 4.14
C CYS A 86 14.26 -11.54 5.03
N PHE A 87 13.96 -12.24 6.12
CA PHE A 87 13.11 -11.71 7.19
C PHE A 87 13.97 -10.93 8.17
N CYS A 88 13.62 -9.66 8.39
CA CYS A 88 14.40 -8.78 9.24
C CYS A 88 13.60 -8.47 10.51
N ILE A 89 14.16 -8.74 11.68
CA ILE A 89 13.54 -8.42 12.99
C ILE A 89 14.47 -7.52 13.82
N PRO A 90 13.92 -6.64 14.67
CA PRO A 90 14.75 -5.75 15.49
C PRO A 90 15.58 -6.50 16.55
N SER A 91 15.01 -7.53 17.18
CA SER A 91 15.63 -8.27 18.28
C SER A 91 15.20 -9.74 18.28
N ARG A 92 15.96 -10.62 18.94
CA ARG A 92 15.55 -12.01 19.19
C ARG A 92 14.31 -12.13 20.08
N ALA A 93 13.98 -11.08 20.83
CA ALA A 93 12.78 -11.01 21.67
C ALA A 93 11.51 -10.60 20.89
N ASP A 94 11.62 -10.34 19.58
CA ASP A 94 10.44 -9.99 18.77
C ASP A 94 9.45 -11.18 18.72
N PRO A 95 8.16 -10.96 19.03
CA PRO A 95 7.19 -12.04 19.10
C PRO A 95 6.90 -12.68 17.73
N ALA A 96 7.34 -12.09 16.62
CA ALA A 96 7.26 -12.72 15.31
C ALA A 96 8.26 -13.87 15.11
N LEU A 97 9.36 -13.93 15.89
CA LEU A 97 10.44 -14.90 15.66
C LEU A 97 9.96 -16.37 15.59
N PRO A 98 9.08 -16.87 16.48
CA PRO A 98 8.57 -18.25 16.38
C PRO A 98 7.83 -18.54 15.07
N ILE A 99 7.12 -17.54 14.52
CA ILE A 99 6.42 -17.66 13.22
C ILE A 99 7.44 -17.73 12.09
N LEU A 100 8.52 -16.96 12.16
CA LEU A 100 9.60 -16.99 11.16
C LEU A 100 10.34 -18.33 11.18
N GLU A 101 10.65 -18.87 12.37
CA GLU A 101 11.29 -20.18 12.50
C GLU A 101 10.40 -21.31 11.98
N ARG A 102 9.09 -21.24 12.26
CA ARG A 102 8.10 -22.15 11.66
C ARG A 102 8.09 -22.05 10.14
N LEU A 103 8.10 -20.85 9.56
CA LEU A 103 8.15 -20.67 8.11
C LEU A 103 9.41 -21.27 7.48
N VAL A 104 10.58 -21.08 8.09
CA VAL A 104 11.83 -21.68 7.58
C VAL A 104 11.76 -23.20 7.63
N ARG A 105 11.14 -23.78 8.68
CA ARG A 105 10.93 -25.22 8.82
C ARG A 105 9.94 -25.79 7.80
N ASP A 106 8.84 -25.07 7.55
CA ASP A 106 7.76 -25.50 6.64
C ASP A 106 8.17 -25.40 5.15
N PHE A 107 9.19 -24.60 4.83
CA PHE A 107 9.68 -24.39 3.47
C PHE A 107 11.20 -24.64 3.33
N PRO A 108 11.69 -25.88 3.59
CA PRO A 108 13.12 -26.18 3.65
C PRO A 108 13.85 -26.01 2.30
N ASP A 109 13.13 -26.12 1.18
CA ASP A 109 13.71 -25.95 -0.16
C ASP A 109 13.93 -24.48 -0.57
N CYS A 110 13.53 -23.53 0.27
CA CYS A 110 13.61 -22.10 -0.05
C CYS A 110 14.82 -21.45 0.64
N ASP A 111 15.55 -20.57 -0.07
CA ASP A 111 16.65 -19.79 0.53
C ASP A 111 16.05 -18.66 1.40
N ALA A 112 15.84 -18.97 2.68
CA ALA A 112 15.28 -18.07 3.68
C ALA A 112 16.30 -17.76 4.78
N ARG A 113 16.37 -16.49 5.19
CA ARG A 113 17.28 -16.01 6.25
C ARG A 113 16.52 -15.15 7.24
N ILE A 114 16.80 -15.33 8.52
CA ILE A 114 16.34 -14.46 9.59
C ILE A 114 17.52 -13.59 10.01
N LEU A 115 17.39 -12.28 9.83
CA LEU A 115 18.40 -11.27 10.18
C LEU A 115 17.89 -10.45 11.35
N VAL A 116 18.75 -10.23 12.35
CA VAL A 116 18.41 -9.48 13.57
C VAL A 116 19.20 -8.16 13.58
N GLU A 117 18.50 -7.03 13.74
CA GLU A 117 19.12 -5.68 13.76
C GLU A 117 20.16 -5.54 14.88
N GLU A 118 19.83 -5.99 16.10
CA GLU A 118 20.75 -5.96 17.25
C GLU A 118 22.03 -6.77 17.05
N GLU A 119 22.03 -7.71 16.10
CA GLU A 119 23.19 -8.56 15.75
C GLU A 119 23.92 -8.05 14.50
N ASP A 120 23.53 -6.89 13.94
CA ASP A 120 24.19 -6.33 12.76
C ASP A 120 25.62 -5.84 13.13
N PRO A 121 26.69 -6.46 12.57
CA PRO A 121 28.06 -6.06 12.88
C PRO A 121 28.36 -4.58 12.60
N MET A 122 27.72 -4.00 11.58
CA MET A 122 27.89 -2.59 11.23
C MET A 122 27.32 -1.68 12.32
N LEU A 123 26.15 -2.03 12.88
CA LEU A 123 25.49 -1.25 13.94
C LEU A 123 26.12 -1.48 15.31
N LEU A 124 26.70 -2.67 15.54
CA LEU A 124 27.49 -2.95 16.73
C LEU A 124 28.80 -2.13 16.75
N ALA A 125 29.46 -1.98 15.60
CA ALA A 125 30.67 -1.17 15.46
C ALA A 125 30.38 0.34 15.52
N ASN A 126 29.28 0.78 14.91
CA ASN A 126 28.86 2.18 14.91
C ASN A 126 27.33 2.30 14.89
N ARG A 127 26.74 2.60 16.05
CA ARG A 127 25.28 2.73 16.21
C ARG A 127 24.68 3.87 15.37
N ASP A 128 25.48 4.90 15.12
CA ASP A 128 25.11 6.11 14.39
C ASP A 128 25.32 5.97 12.87
N ALA A 129 25.75 4.80 12.38
CA ALA A 129 25.89 4.51 10.96
C ALA A 129 24.57 4.69 10.18
N LEU A 130 23.43 4.51 10.86
CA LEU A 130 22.09 4.70 10.31
C LEU A 130 21.30 5.72 11.13
N GLY A 131 20.44 6.47 10.44
CA GLY A 131 19.45 7.35 11.06
C GLY A 131 18.40 6.60 11.88
N PRO A 132 17.44 7.33 12.47
CA PRO A 132 16.48 6.79 13.42
C PRO A 132 15.33 5.98 12.79
N ASN A 133 15.24 5.82 11.47
CA ASN A 133 14.15 5.05 10.82
C ASN A 133 14.24 3.54 11.18
N PRO A 134 13.37 3.00 12.07
CA PRO A 134 13.36 1.58 12.45
C PRO A 134 13.04 0.60 11.32
N LYS A 135 12.46 1.02 10.19
CA LYS A 135 12.23 0.14 9.04
C LYS A 135 13.53 -0.02 8.24
N ILE A 136 14.19 1.08 7.90
CA ILE A 136 15.49 1.06 7.20
C ILE A 136 16.56 0.38 8.05
N ARG A 137 16.66 0.71 9.34
CA ARG A 137 17.62 0.08 10.25
C ARG A 137 17.49 -1.44 10.27
N ASN A 138 16.26 -1.93 10.42
CA ASN A 138 15.96 -3.36 10.41
C ASN A 138 16.37 -4.03 9.09
N MET A 139 16.13 -3.38 7.95
CA MET A 139 16.36 -3.99 6.64
C MET A 139 17.74 -3.70 5.99
N SER A 140 18.57 -2.85 6.62
CA SER A 140 19.88 -2.42 6.12
C SER A 140 20.80 -3.60 5.83
N ARG A 141 20.96 -4.52 6.81
CA ARG A 141 21.80 -5.71 6.65
C ARG A 141 21.36 -6.56 5.46
N ALA A 142 20.06 -6.80 5.31
CA ALA A 142 19.51 -7.58 4.20
C ALA A 142 19.82 -6.96 2.83
N TYR A 143 19.81 -5.62 2.74
CA TYR A 143 20.12 -4.92 1.50
C TYR A 143 21.61 -4.99 1.14
N ARG A 144 22.49 -4.81 2.14
CA ARG A 144 23.95 -4.92 1.96
C ARG A 144 24.34 -6.35 1.53
N GLU A 145 23.74 -7.36 2.16
CA GLU A 145 24.00 -8.78 1.90
C GLU A 145 23.13 -9.38 0.77
N ALA A 146 22.33 -8.56 0.06
CA ALA A 146 21.41 -9.05 -0.97
C ALA A 146 22.14 -9.77 -2.11
N LYS A 147 21.56 -10.89 -2.57
CA LYS A 147 22.02 -11.66 -3.73
C LYS A 147 21.42 -11.10 -5.02
N GLY A 148 22.25 -10.92 -6.04
CA GLY A 148 21.82 -10.33 -7.31
C GLY A 148 21.60 -8.81 -7.23
N ASP A 149 21.00 -8.27 -8.30
CA ASP A 149 20.76 -6.83 -8.45
C ASP A 149 19.30 -6.44 -8.20
N ILE A 150 18.34 -7.35 -8.38
CA ILE A 150 16.92 -7.05 -8.18
C ILE A 150 16.58 -7.22 -6.70
N VAL A 151 16.12 -6.14 -6.08
CA VAL A 151 15.63 -6.11 -4.69
C VAL A 151 14.14 -5.85 -4.68
N TRP A 152 13.40 -6.65 -3.92
CA TRP A 152 11.98 -6.50 -3.71
C TRP A 152 11.69 -6.29 -2.22
N ILE A 153 11.37 -5.05 -1.85
CA ILE A 153 10.96 -4.71 -0.48
C ILE A 153 9.46 -4.96 -0.35
N LEU A 154 9.10 -5.78 0.64
CA LEU A 154 7.72 -6.18 0.91
C LEU A 154 7.42 -6.06 2.40
N ASP A 155 6.37 -5.31 2.75
CA ASP A 155 5.89 -5.26 4.14
C ASP A 155 5.45 -6.67 4.61
N CYS A 156 5.59 -6.92 5.92
CA CYS A 156 5.34 -8.24 6.51
C CYS A 156 3.86 -8.63 6.52
N ASN A 157 2.95 -7.66 6.60
CA ASN A 157 1.50 -7.85 6.59
C ASN A 157 0.90 -7.72 5.18
N VAL A 158 1.66 -8.12 4.16
CA VAL A 158 1.21 -8.09 2.77
C VAL A 158 1.16 -9.49 2.19
N TRP A 159 0.01 -9.88 1.67
CA TRP A 159 -0.19 -11.08 0.88
C TRP A 159 -0.26 -10.74 -0.63
N LEU A 160 0.27 -11.65 -1.44
CA LEU A 160 0.41 -11.49 -2.90
C LEU A 160 -0.02 -12.77 -3.61
N GLY A 161 -0.57 -12.61 -4.82
CA GLY A 161 -0.81 -13.74 -5.71
C GLY A 161 0.49 -14.42 -6.16
N LYS A 162 0.43 -15.71 -6.48
CA LYS A 162 1.62 -16.52 -6.82
C LYS A 162 2.37 -16.07 -8.08
N GLY A 163 1.70 -15.46 -9.05
CA GLY A 163 2.32 -15.01 -10.31
C GLY A 163 2.96 -13.63 -10.26
N VAL A 164 2.85 -12.92 -9.12
CA VAL A 164 3.23 -11.50 -9.01
C VAL A 164 4.72 -11.27 -9.23
N CYS A 165 5.59 -12.09 -8.62
CA CYS A 165 7.04 -11.89 -8.69
C CYS A 165 7.54 -11.87 -10.14
N GLY A 166 7.11 -12.83 -10.95
CA GLY A 166 7.49 -12.89 -12.37
C GLY A 166 7.02 -11.68 -13.16
N ARG A 167 5.77 -11.23 -12.92
CA ARG A 167 5.21 -10.06 -13.61
C ARG A 167 5.87 -8.74 -13.19
N MET A 168 6.26 -8.61 -11.91
CA MET A 168 7.07 -7.49 -11.43
C MET A 168 8.43 -7.46 -12.13
N VAL A 169 9.07 -8.62 -12.29
CA VAL A 169 10.35 -8.75 -13.00
C VAL A 169 10.20 -8.42 -14.48
N ASP A 170 9.16 -8.92 -15.16
CA ASP A 170 8.87 -8.53 -16.55
C ASP A 170 8.74 -7.02 -16.72
N LEU A 171 8.03 -6.38 -15.81
CA LEU A 171 7.83 -4.94 -15.84
C LEU A 171 9.14 -4.19 -15.60
N LEU A 172 9.92 -4.59 -14.58
CA LEU A 172 11.19 -3.97 -14.26
C LEU A 172 12.23 -4.13 -15.38
N CYS A 173 12.29 -5.32 -15.99
CA CYS A 173 13.29 -5.70 -16.98
C CYS A 173 12.85 -5.47 -18.44
N GLY A 174 11.59 -5.14 -18.70
CA GLY A 174 11.10 -4.91 -20.07
C GLY A 174 10.90 -6.20 -20.88
N TYR A 175 10.69 -7.34 -20.24
CA TYR A 175 10.45 -8.60 -20.96
C TYR A 175 9.13 -8.54 -21.77
N GLY A 176 9.08 -9.28 -22.88
CA GLY A 176 7.95 -9.24 -23.81
C GLY A 176 7.94 -8.01 -24.73
N GLY A 177 9.11 -7.43 -25.03
CA GLY A 177 9.25 -6.28 -25.95
C GLY A 177 8.80 -4.95 -25.34
N LYS A 178 8.75 -4.86 -24.00
CA LYS A 178 8.34 -3.65 -23.28
C LYS A 178 9.57 -2.83 -22.88
N MET A 179 9.35 -1.55 -22.60
CA MET A 179 10.39 -0.70 -22.03
C MET A 179 10.73 -1.16 -20.60
N PRO A 180 12.01 -1.27 -20.20
CA PRO A 180 12.39 -1.54 -18.82
C PRO A 180 12.17 -0.31 -17.94
N TYR A 181 11.96 -0.53 -16.64
CA TYR A 181 11.73 0.55 -15.67
C TYR A 181 12.75 0.49 -14.53
N LYS A 182 13.05 1.64 -13.90
CA LYS A 182 13.99 1.69 -12.77
C LYS A 182 13.39 1.24 -11.45
N PHE A 183 12.08 1.47 -11.28
CA PHE A 183 11.33 1.19 -10.06
C PHE A 183 9.94 0.73 -10.46
N VAL A 184 9.42 -0.31 -9.81
CA VAL A 184 8.06 -0.82 -10.03
C VAL A 184 7.40 -1.14 -8.71
N HIS A 185 6.07 -1.07 -8.66
CA HIS A 185 5.30 -1.17 -7.41
C HIS A 185 3.89 -1.70 -7.68
N GLN A 186 3.11 -1.92 -6.62
CA GLN A 186 1.77 -2.50 -6.72
C GLN A 186 0.70 -1.63 -6.08
N THR A 187 -0.55 -1.82 -6.53
CA THR A 187 -1.70 -1.16 -5.92
C THR A 187 -2.03 -1.84 -4.58
N PRO A 188 -2.01 -1.11 -3.46
CA PRO A 188 -2.39 -1.66 -2.17
C PRO A 188 -3.90 -1.72 -1.99
N LEU A 189 -4.36 -2.82 -1.40
CA LEU A 189 -5.74 -3.01 -0.98
C LEU A 189 -5.76 -3.54 0.45
N SER A 190 -6.46 -2.86 1.35
CA SER A 190 -6.65 -3.36 2.72
C SER A 190 -7.95 -4.13 2.84
N ILE A 191 -7.94 -5.18 3.65
CA ILE A 191 -9.10 -6.01 3.94
C ILE A 191 -9.30 -6.02 5.44
N ASP A 192 -10.45 -5.52 5.90
CA ASP A 192 -10.77 -5.56 7.32
C ASP A 192 -11.26 -6.96 7.74
N MET A 193 -10.68 -7.48 8.81
CA MET A 193 -10.99 -8.80 9.35
C MET A 193 -11.98 -8.74 10.51
N ASP A 194 -12.32 -7.56 11.04
CA ASP A 194 -13.07 -7.45 12.30
C ASP A 194 -14.59 -7.66 12.18
N GLY A 195 -15.16 -7.67 10.97
CA GLY A 195 -16.59 -7.92 10.77
C GLY A 195 -16.94 -9.26 10.14
N SER A 196 -16.00 -10.19 10.05
CA SER A 196 -16.35 -11.61 10.01
C SER A 196 -16.70 -12.02 11.44
N GLY A 197 -17.94 -12.50 11.65
CA GLY A 197 -18.52 -12.80 12.96
C GLY A 197 -17.88 -13.96 13.75
N PHE A 198 -16.57 -14.16 13.64
CA PHE A 198 -15.81 -15.18 14.37
C PHE A 198 -16.02 -15.06 15.89
N SER A 199 -16.00 -16.18 16.61
CA SER A 199 -15.95 -16.13 18.08
C SER A 199 -14.57 -15.62 18.56
N THR A 200 -14.47 -15.11 19.79
CA THR A 200 -13.19 -14.66 20.35
C THR A 200 -12.13 -15.78 20.34
N ALA A 201 -12.53 -17.03 20.58
CA ALA A 201 -11.66 -18.19 20.55
C ALA A 201 -11.16 -18.55 19.14
N GLU A 202 -12.03 -18.49 18.12
CA GLU A 202 -11.63 -18.69 16.73
C GLU A 202 -10.70 -17.57 16.24
N ARG A 203 -10.86 -16.35 16.78
CA ARG A 203 -9.98 -15.21 16.46
C ARG A 203 -8.61 -15.32 17.12
N GLU A 204 -8.50 -15.83 18.35
CA GLU A 204 -7.22 -16.13 18.99
C GLU A 204 -6.44 -17.21 18.22
N LEU A 205 -7.15 -18.23 17.71
CA LEU A 205 -6.59 -19.22 16.78
C LEU A 205 -6.11 -18.61 15.45
N LEU A 206 -6.85 -17.64 14.88
CA LEU A 206 -6.44 -16.94 13.65
C LEU A 206 -5.25 -15.98 13.85
N LEU A 207 -5.06 -15.47 15.07
CA LEU A 207 -3.91 -14.64 15.44
C LEU A 207 -2.67 -15.48 15.73
N ASN A 208 -2.85 -16.69 16.26
CA ASN A 208 -1.75 -17.55 16.69
C ASN A 208 -1.36 -18.65 15.68
N GLY A 209 -2.20 -18.92 14.68
CA GLY A 209 -2.10 -20.14 13.88
C GLY A 209 -2.32 -21.37 14.77
N GLU A 210 -2.62 -22.54 14.21
CA GLU A 210 -2.64 -23.79 14.98
C GLU A 210 -1.25 -23.99 15.62
N GLN A 211 -1.15 -23.75 16.93
CA GLN A 211 -0.07 -24.17 17.80
C GLN A 211 -0.62 -25.33 18.65
N ASP A 212 0.03 -26.49 18.53
CA ASP A 212 -0.09 -27.54 19.53
C ASP A 212 0.36 -26.99 20.89
N ASN A 213 -0.47 -27.25 21.90
CA ASN A 213 -0.29 -26.79 23.27
C ASN A 213 1.10 -27.15 23.83
N SER A 214 1.93 -26.15 24.10
CA SER A 214 2.74 -26.08 25.33
C SER A 214 3.29 -24.66 25.53
N ASP A 215 2.77 -24.04 26.58
CA ASP A 215 3.37 -23.05 27.47
C ASP A 215 3.88 -21.67 26.97
N THR A 216 3.14 -20.68 27.48
CA THR A 216 3.57 -19.38 28.02
C THR A 216 4.00 -18.29 27.03
N SER A 217 3.01 -17.62 26.43
CA SER A 217 3.18 -16.33 25.75
C SER A 217 2.63 -15.16 26.58
N THR A 218 3.54 -14.33 27.10
CA THR A 218 3.26 -12.98 27.61
C THR A 218 2.98 -12.05 26.43
N SER A 219 1.74 -12.08 25.93
CA SER A 219 1.18 -10.97 25.17
C SER A 219 0.90 -9.81 26.13
N THR A 220 1.23 -8.59 25.72
CA THR A 220 0.82 -7.34 26.37
C THR A 220 -0.69 -7.36 26.62
N LYS A 221 -1.08 -7.77 27.83
CA LYS A 221 -2.43 -7.65 28.37
C LYS A 221 -2.81 -6.18 28.42
N THR A 222 -3.40 -5.67 27.34
CA THR A 222 -4.41 -4.62 27.51
C THR A 222 -5.55 -5.29 28.26
N LYS A 223 -5.65 -5.02 29.57
CA LYS A 223 -6.74 -5.49 30.43
C LYS A 223 -8.05 -5.20 29.71
N THR A 224 -8.74 -6.24 29.23
CA THR A 224 -10.12 -6.15 28.78
C THR A 224 -10.96 -5.75 29.99
N PRO A 225 -11.58 -4.56 30.02
CA PRO A 225 -12.50 -4.24 31.09
C PRO A 225 -13.73 -5.12 30.90
N LYS A 226 -14.01 -5.97 31.90
CA LYS A 226 -15.27 -6.68 32.01
C LYS A 226 -16.41 -5.65 32.16
N HIS A 227 -17.53 -5.95 31.50
CA HIS A 227 -18.86 -5.32 31.54
C HIS A 227 -19.16 -4.05 30.69
N SER A 228 -20.22 -4.21 29.88
CA SER A 228 -21.09 -3.21 29.24
C SER A 228 -20.49 -2.02 28.48
N ARG A 229 -19.53 -2.24 27.57
CA ARG A 229 -19.26 -1.22 26.53
C ARG A 229 -20.37 -1.22 25.48
N GLY A 230 -21.10 -0.10 25.41
CA GLY A 230 -22.17 0.13 24.44
C GLY A 230 -21.70 -0.06 22.99
N TRP A 231 -22.66 -0.30 22.09
CA TRP A 231 -22.40 -0.57 20.66
C TRP A 231 -21.45 0.46 20.02
N PHE A 232 -21.63 1.74 20.33
CA PHE A 232 -20.78 2.82 19.83
C PHE A 232 -19.32 2.71 20.28
N ALA A 233 -19.05 2.32 21.53
CA ALA A 233 -17.69 2.13 22.02
C ALA A 233 -16.97 0.97 21.30
N ARG A 234 -17.70 -0.10 20.98
CA ARG A 234 -17.16 -1.22 20.17
C ARG A 234 -16.88 -0.79 18.74
N LEU A 235 -17.78 0.00 18.15
CA LEU A 235 -17.60 0.57 16.82
C LEU A 235 -16.35 1.46 16.78
N MET A 236 -16.16 2.36 17.75
CA MET A 236 -14.97 3.22 17.82
C MET A 236 -13.67 2.43 18.03
N GLN A 237 -13.72 1.30 18.75
CA GLN A 237 -12.55 0.45 18.99
C GLN A 237 -12.15 -0.42 17.81
N ARG A 238 -13.06 -0.73 16.88
CA ARG A 238 -12.81 -1.67 15.77
C ARG A 238 -13.04 -1.08 14.38
N GLY A 239 -13.66 0.09 14.31
CA GLY A 239 -14.04 0.75 13.06
C GLY A 239 -12.86 1.36 12.29
N GLY A 240 -11.66 1.41 12.85
CA GLY A 240 -10.49 1.93 12.15
C GLY A 240 -10.12 1.09 10.94
N GLY A 241 -10.18 -0.24 11.05
CA GLY A 241 -9.96 -1.16 9.93
C GLY A 241 -10.96 -0.92 8.78
N ARG A 242 -12.22 -0.59 9.12
CA ARG A 242 -13.27 -0.25 8.13
C ARG A 242 -12.98 1.03 7.37
N LEU A 243 -12.51 2.06 8.07
CA LEU A 243 -12.15 3.33 7.44
C LEU A 243 -10.94 3.16 6.51
N ASP A 244 -9.98 2.32 6.90
CA ASP A 244 -8.81 1.99 6.09
C ASP A 244 -9.17 1.19 4.83
N GLU A 245 -9.99 0.15 4.98
CA GLU A 245 -10.57 -0.62 3.87
C GLU A 245 -11.33 0.33 2.93
N ALA A 246 -12.25 1.15 3.46
CA ALA A 246 -13.00 2.11 2.67
C ALA A 246 -12.08 3.08 1.90
N PHE A 247 -11.03 3.63 2.53
CA PHE A 247 -10.09 4.52 1.85
C PHE A 247 -9.33 3.81 0.71
N LEU A 248 -8.77 2.63 0.98
CA LEU A 248 -7.98 1.85 0.03
C LEU A 248 -8.80 1.11 -1.03
N SER A 249 -10.12 1.08 -0.88
CA SER A 249 -11.06 0.53 -1.87
C SER A 249 -11.86 1.59 -2.63
N SER A 250 -11.75 2.89 -2.28
CA SER A 250 -12.50 3.99 -2.89
C SER A 250 -11.59 5.12 -3.39
N ALA A 251 -11.33 6.15 -2.58
CA ALA A 251 -10.57 7.32 -2.98
C ALA A 251 -9.16 6.98 -3.49
N HIS A 252 -8.42 6.17 -2.73
CA HIS A 252 -7.02 5.90 -3.04
C HIS A 252 -6.79 5.28 -4.44
N PRO A 253 -7.34 4.10 -4.78
CA PRO A 253 -6.97 3.40 -6.01
C PRO A 253 -7.32 4.19 -7.29
N LYS A 254 -8.43 4.94 -7.36
CA LYS A 254 -8.73 5.77 -8.55
C LYS A 254 -7.68 6.86 -8.77
N PHE A 255 -7.34 7.64 -7.75
CA PHE A 255 -6.32 8.69 -7.89
C PHE A 255 -4.94 8.08 -8.10
N TYR A 256 -4.62 7.00 -7.39
CA TYR A 256 -3.35 6.30 -7.48
C TYR A 256 -3.08 5.77 -8.89
N VAL A 257 -4.05 5.07 -9.46
CA VAL A 257 -3.98 4.52 -10.81
C VAL A 257 -3.96 5.63 -11.86
N ALA A 258 -4.76 6.68 -11.68
CA ALA A 258 -4.76 7.83 -12.59
C ALA A 258 -3.38 8.50 -12.63
N ILE A 259 -2.81 8.86 -11.48
CA ILE A 259 -1.50 9.54 -11.41
C ILE A 259 -0.39 8.67 -12.02
N ASN A 260 -0.40 7.37 -11.74
CA ASN A 260 0.57 6.44 -12.35
C ASN A 260 0.36 6.27 -13.85
N THR A 261 -0.87 6.37 -14.36
CA THR A 261 -1.18 6.32 -15.80
C THR A 261 -0.66 7.55 -16.55
N VAL A 262 -0.86 8.75 -15.98
CA VAL A 262 -0.41 10.00 -16.63
C VAL A 262 1.08 10.27 -16.37
N ALA A 263 1.68 9.60 -15.39
CA ALA A 263 3.10 9.66 -15.07
C ALA A 263 3.63 11.09 -14.83
N VAL A 264 2.82 11.97 -14.23
CA VAL A 264 3.17 13.38 -13.97
C VAL A 264 4.02 13.55 -12.70
N ALA A 265 3.94 12.61 -11.76
CA ALA A 265 4.68 12.63 -10.50
C ALA A 265 4.88 11.20 -9.97
N PRO A 266 5.94 10.94 -9.17
CA PRO A 266 6.12 9.64 -8.53
C PRO A 266 5.03 9.44 -7.45
N CYS A 267 4.06 8.58 -7.75
CA CYS A 267 3.01 8.20 -6.80
C CYS A 267 3.22 6.75 -6.36
N VAL A 268 3.86 6.57 -5.20
CA VAL A 268 4.27 5.29 -4.64
C VAL A 268 3.66 5.11 -3.25
N MET A 269 3.10 3.93 -2.98
CA MET A 269 2.80 3.45 -1.63
C MET A 269 3.72 2.29 -1.27
N GLY A 270 4.49 2.46 -0.21
CA GLY A 270 5.60 1.60 0.21
C GLY A 270 5.29 0.23 0.80
N LYS A 271 4.36 -0.52 0.20
CA LYS A 271 4.00 -1.89 0.65
C LYS A 271 4.69 -2.99 -0.15
N SER A 272 4.84 -2.75 -1.45
CA SER A 272 5.50 -3.67 -2.38
C SER A 272 6.18 -2.87 -3.48
N THR A 273 7.52 -2.84 -3.43
CA THR A 273 8.35 -2.03 -4.32
C THR A 273 9.57 -2.83 -4.76
N MET A 274 9.82 -2.89 -6.06
CA MET A 274 10.94 -3.61 -6.65
C MET A 274 11.79 -2.67 -7.51
N PHE A 275 13.11 -2.78 -7.38
CA PHE A 275 14.06 -1.94 -8.09
C PHE A 275 15.43 -2.61 -8.19
N ARG A 276 16.33 -1.99 -8.97
CA ARG A 276 17.73 -2.43 -9.09
C ARG A 276 18.59 -1.76 -8.01
N ARG A 277 19.33 -2.58 -7.27
CA ARG A 277 20.27 -2.14 -6.25
C ARG A 277 21.35 -1.25 -6.84
N SER A 278 21.89 -1.61 -8.01
CA SER A 278 22.87 -0.83 -8.77
C SER A 278 22.38 0.60 -9.05
N HIS A 279 21.14 0.73 -9.54
CA HIS A 279 20.51 2.01 -9.85
C HIS A 279 20.30 2.87 -8.62
N LEU A 280 19.84 2.26 -7.50
CA LEU A 280 19.61 3.00 -6.26
C LEU A 280 20.94 3.44 -5.63
N ASN A 281 21.93 2.54 -5.58
CA ASN A 281 23.26 2.85 -5.07
C ASN A 281 23.87 4.02 -5.83
N TYR A 282 23.84 4.00 -7.16
CA TYR A 282 24.39 5.08 -7.99
C TYR A 282 23.78 6.46 -7.65
N VAL A 283 22.46 6.56 -7.51
CA VAL A 283 21.81 7.85 -7.24
C VAL A 283 21.95 8.32 -5.79
N THR A 284 22.46 7.48 -4.90
CA THR A 284 22.64 7.74 -3.46
C THR A 284 24.10 7.82 -3.02
N THR A 285 25.07 7.60 -3.93
CA THR A 285 26.51 7.71 -3.65
C THR A 285 26.97 9.08 -3.15
N SER A 286 26.17 10.14 -3.34
CA SER A 286 26.58 11.51 -3.02
C SER A 286 26.57 11.87 -1.53
N ASN A 287 26.06 11.00 -0.64
CA ASN A 287 26.03 11.29 0.80
C ASN A 287 27.26 10.72 1.51
N PRO A 288 28.14 11.56 2.11
CA PRO A 288 29.31 11.07 2.82
C PRO A 288 28.99 10.41 4.17
N ASN A 289 27.81 10.69 4.76
CA ASN A 289 27.45 10.26 6.11
C ASN A 289 26.69 8.92 6.15
N ARG A 290 26.19 8.45 5.01
CA ARG A 290 25.35 7.24 4.91
C ARG A 290 25.84 6.37 3.77
N SER A 291 25.82 5.06 3.97
CA SER A 291 26.12 4.11 2.90
C SER A 291 25.16 4.29 1.71
N PRO A 292 25.62 4.07 0.46
CA PRO A 292 24.75 4.09 -0.70
C PRO A 292 23.64 3.03 -0.62
N GLY A 293 22.50 3.33 -1.22
CA GLY A 293 21.33 2.46 -1.27
C GLY A 293 20.22 2.94 -0.33
N ILE A 294 19.58 1.99 0.35
CA ILE A 294 18.47 2.31 1.27
C ILE A 294 18.94 3.07 2.51
N ASP A 295 20.19 2.87 2.94
CA ASP A 295 20.76 3.50 4.15
C ASP A 295 20.80 5.02 4.04
N PHE A 296 20.88 5.55 2.82
CA PHE A 296 20.75 6.98 2.51
C PHE A 296 19.45 7.58 3.07
N PHE A 297 18.36 6.81 3.13
CA PHE A 297 17.03 7.24 3.58
C PHE A 297 16.74 6.90 5.05
N SER A 298 17.76 6.45 5.80
CA SER A 298 17.62 6.08 7.22
C SER A 298 17.24 7.25 8.14
N ASP A 299 17.40 8.49 7.66
CA ASP A 299 17.02 9.72 8.37
C ASP A 299 15.59 10.19 8.05
N ASN A 300 14.80 9.44 7.28
CA ASN A 300 13.47 9.85 6.79
C ASN A 300 12.38 8.86 7.20
N ILE A 301 11.13 9.28 7.49
CA ILE A 301 10.00 8.37 7.81
C ILE A 301 9.31 7.79 6.55
N CYS A 302 9.38 8.47 5.41
CA CYS A 302 8.74 8.06 4.16
C CYS A 302 9.76 7.50 3.17
N GLU A 303 10.57 6.54 3.61
CA GLU A 303 11.67 5.99 2.82
C GLU A 303 11.21 5.48 1.45
N ASP A 304 10.08 4.77 1.37
CA ASP A 304 9.64 4.15 0.13
C ASP A 304 9.30 5.19 -0.95
N HIS A 305 8.68 6.30 -0.54
CA HIS A 305 8.38 7.42 -1.43
C HIS A 305 9.67 8.10 -1.89
N LEU A 306 10.63 8.31 -0.98
CA LEU A 306 11.90 8.98 -1.30
C LEU A 306 12.82 8.11 -2.17
N ILE A 307 12.79 6.78 -2.02
CA ILE A 307 13.47 5.85 -2.92
C ILE A 307 12.91 6.00 -4.34
N GLY A 308 11.57 5.96 -4.48
CA GLY A 308 10.91 6.18 -5.77
C GLY A 308 11.19 7.56 -6.36
N ASP A 309 11.18 8.61 -5.54
CA ASP A 309 11.48 9.98 -5.95
C ASP A 309 12.93 10.16 -6.40
N ALA A 310 13.88 9.55 -5.69
CA ALA A 310 15.30 9.57 -6.06
C ALA A 310 15.52 8.91 -7.42
N LEU A 311 14.93 7.73 -7.66
CA LEU A 311 15.01 7.02 -8.95
C LEU A 311 14.26 7.74 -10.09
N TRP A 312 13.25 8.55 -9.75
CA TRP A 312 12.49 9.36 -10.70
C TRP A 312 13.21 10.63 -11.14
N LYS A 313 13.80 11.37 -10.18
CA LYS A 313 14.38 12.71 -10.41
C LYS A 313 15.85 12.66 -10.79
N ARG A 314 16.65 11.76 -10.20
CA ARG A 314 18.10 11.73 -10.42
C ARG A 314 18.43 10.90 -11.67
N PRO A 315 19.15 11.47 -12.66
CA PRO A 315 19.53 10.73 -13.85
C PRO A 315 20.58 9.67 -13.52
N GLN A 316 20.45 8.49 -14.12
CA GLN A 316 21.46 7.45 -14.13
C GLN A 316 22.66 7.86 -14.99
N ALA A 317 23.79 7.18 -14.84
CA ALA A 317 25.00 7.48 -15.62
C ALA A 317 24.73 7.47 -17.13
N PHE A 318 23.97 6.48 -17.60
CA PHE A 318 23.62 6.29 -19.01
C PHE A 318 22.58 7.29 -19.54
N GLU A 319 21.93 8.07 -18.68
CA GLU A 319 20.96 9.10 -19.08
C GLU A 319 21.59 10.50 -19.17
N ARG A 320 22.84 10.65 -18.75
CA ARG A 320 23.52 11.95 -18.78
C ARG A 320 23.93 12.31 -20.20
N ARG A 321 23.79 13.59 -20.53
CA ARG A 321 24.22 14.14 -21.82
C ARG A 321 25.73 13.92 -21.99
N GLY A 322 26.12 13.26 -23.08
CA GLY A 322 27.51 12.93 -23.38
C GLY A 322 27.98 11.57 -22.84
N TYR A 323 27.10 10.75 -22.26
CA TYR A 323 27.41 9.36 -21.96
C TYR A 323 27.76 8.61 -23.25
N GLN A 324 28.98 8.10 -23.33
CA GLN A 324 29.41 7.20 -24.39
C GLN A 324 29.32 5.78 -23.87
N SER A 325 28.47 4.97 -24.49
CA SER A 325 28.38 3.55 -24.17
C SER A 325 29.73 2.89 -24.46
N ARG A 326 30.13 1.92 -23.63
CA ARG A 326 31.33 1.12 -23.93
C ARG A 326 31.04 0.30 -25.19
N LEU A 327 31.97 0.32 -26.14
CA LEU A 327 32.05 -0.53 -27.35
C LEU A 327 30.71 -1.15 -27.82
N GLY A 328 29.91 -0.39 -28.57
CA GLY A 328 28.82 -0.95 -29.38
C GLY A 328 27.49 -1.23 -28.68
N ASP A 329 27.40 -1.10 -27.36
CA ASP A 329 26.13 -1.28 -26.64
C ASP A 329 25.16 -0.13 -26.93
N GLN A 330 23.93 -0.44 -27.35
CA GLN A 330 22.87 0.56 -27.47
C GLN A 330 22.53 1.12 -26.09
N VAL A 331 22.40 2.45 -25.97
CA VAL A 331 21.94 3.09 -24.73
C VAL A 331 20.48 2.71 -24.52
N GLU A 332 20.24 1.73 -23.65
CA GLU A 332 18.89 1.32 -23.27
C GLU A 332 18.14 2.48 -22.60
N LYS A 333 16.95 2.78 -23.11
CA LYS A 333 16.07 3.80 -22.54
C LYS A 333 15.22 3.16 -21.43
N TYR A 334 15.29 3.74 -20.23
CA TYR A 334 14.51 3.28 -19.09
C TYR A 334 13.32 4.21 -18.80
N GLY A 335 12.18 3.61 -18.51
CA GLY A 335 11.09 4.29 -17.83
C GLY A 335 11.46 4.59 -16.37
N LYS A 336 10.94 5.68 -15.82
CA LYS A 336 11.25 6.09 -14.45
C LYS A 336 10.63 5.15 -13.42
N HIS A 337 9.32 4.97 -13.52
CA HIS A 337 8.51 4.24 -12.56
C HIS A 337 7.28 3.65 -13.28
N GLU A 338 6.85 2.44 -12.92
CA GLU A 338 5.62 1.85 -13.44
C GLU A 338 4.83 1.08 -12.39
N LEU A 339 3.50 1.20 -12.46
CA LEU A 339 2.58 0.43 -11.64
C LEU A 339 2.36 -0.95 -12.26
N LEU A 340 2.44 -2.02 -11.48
CA LEU A 340 1.98 -3.33 -11.93
C LEU A 340 0.45 -3.37 -11.99
N PHE A 341 -0.09 -2.96 -13.14
CA PHE A 341 -1.52 -3.00 -13.40
C PHE A 341 -2.04 -4.45 -13.44
N GLY A 342 -3.17 -4.68 -12.78
CA GLY A 342 -3.84 -5.98 -12.75
C GLY A 342 -3.53 -6.80 -11.49
N ASP A 343 -2.48 -6.48 -10.73
CA ASP A 343 -2.16 -7.16 -9.47
C ASP A 343 -2.27 -6.23 -8.27
N PHE A 344 -2.72 -6.80 -7.16
CA PHE A 344 -2.82 -6.11 -5.88
C PHE A 344 -1.82 -6.65 -4.86
N CYS A 345 -1.50 -5.81 -3.88
CA CYS A 345 -0.91 -6.25 -2.63
C CYS A 345 -1.95 -6.12 -1.51
N PHE A 346 -2.34 -7.24 -0.92
CA PHE A 346 -3.45 -7.34 0.02
C PHE A 346 -2.93 -7.23 1.45
N GLN A 347 -3.47 -6.30 2.22
CA GLN A 347 -3.11 -6.10 3.62
C GLN A 347 -4.30 -6.45 4.52
N PRO A 348 -4.29 -7.60 5.21
CA PRO A 348 -5.27 -7.88 6.25
C PRO A 348 -5.06 -6.92 7.43
N ILE A 349 -6.14 -6.28 7.89
CA ILE A 349 -6.14 -5.39 9.05
C ILE A 349 -7.16 -5.91 10.05
N SER A 350 -6.82 -5.89 11.34
CA SER A 350 -7.71 -6.31 12.42
C SER A 350 -7.43 -5.47 13.66
N HIS A 351 -8.44 -5.27 14.50
CA HIS A 351 -8.33 -4.64 15.82
C HIS A 351 -7.78 -3.21 15.82
N THR A 352 -8.02 -2.47 14.75
CA THR A 352 -7.63 -1.06 14.63
C THR A 352 -8.77 -0.16 15.09
N SER A 353 -8.51 0.68 16.09
CA SER A 353 -9.46 1.71 16.54
C SER A 353 -9.56 2.86 15.54
N VAL A 354 -10.70 3.56 15.55
CA VAL A 354 -10.90 4.77 14.74
C VAL A 354 -9.86 5.83 15.06
N ALA A 355 -9.51 5.99 16.34
CA ALA A 355 -8.45 6.91 16.77
C ALA A 355 -7.09 6.52 16.17
N ALA A 356 -6.69 5.26 16.25
CA ALA A 356 -5.43 4.78 15.67
C ALA A 356 -5.39 4.95 14.13
N CYS A 357 -6.53 4.76 13.45
CA CYS A 357 -6.67 5.04 12.02
C CYS A 357 -6.46 6.53 11.73
N ILE A 358 -7.12 7.42 12.48
CA ILE A 358 -6.98 8.87 12.34
C ILE A 358 -5.53 9.30 12.60
N ASP A 359 -4.92 8.86 13.71
CA ASP A 359 -3.53 9.18 14.06
C ASP A 359 -2.56 8.76 12.95
N ARG A 360 -2.80 7.59 12.35
CA ARG A 360 -2.02 7.12 11.20
C ARG A 360 -2.20 8.02 9.98
N ARG A 361 -3.42 8.47 9.65
CA ARG A 361 -3.64 9.41 8.53
C ARG A 361 -3.01 10.77 8.81
N VAL A 362 -3.17 11.30 10.02
CA VAL A 362 -2.56 12.58 10.46
C VAL A 362 -1.04 12.52 10.33
N ARG A 363 -0.41 11.44 10.81
CA ARG A 363 1.03 11.20 10.67
C ARG A 363 1.48 11.28 9.22
N TRP A 364 0.85 10.54 8.31
CA TRP A 364 1.26 10.54 6.90
C TRP A 364 1.01 11.88 6.21
N LEU A 365 -0.07 12.58 6.56
CA LEU A 365 -0.33 13.94 6.07
C LEU A 365 0.73 14.94 6.55
N ARG A 366 1.16 14.86 7.82
CA ARG A 366 2.24 15.69 8.37
C ARG A 366 3.57 15.43 7.69
N VAL A 367 3.84 14.22 7.22
CA VAL A 367 5.03 13.92 6.41
C VAL A 367 4.86 14.48 4.99
N ARG A 368 3.72 14.23 4.34
CA ARG A 368 3.46 14.65 2.95
C ARG A 368 3.41 16.15 2.75
N LYS A 369 3.00 16.94 3.75
CA LYS A 369 3.02 18.42 3.62
C LYS A 369 4.43 18.96 3.38
N PHE A 370 5.47 18.22 3.76
CA PHE A 370 6.86 18.57 3.49
C PHE A 370 7.41 17.89 2.24
N THR A 371 7.06 16.64 1.96
CA THR A 371 7.62 15.91 0.82
C THR A 371 6.90 16.15 -0.52
N VAL A 372 5.59 16.36 -0.47
CA VAL A 372 4.70 16.60 -1.63
C VAL A 372 3.74 17.75 -1.31
N THR A 373 4.30 18.92 -0.97
CA THR A 373 3.56 20.09 -0.46
C THR A 373 2.38 20.50 -1.33
N LEU A 374 2.58 20.68 -2.63
CA LEU A 374 1.52 21.16 -3.53
C LEU A 374 0.34 20.18 -3.60
N ALA A 375 0.63 18.89 -3.74
CA ALA A 375 -0.39 17.85 -3.77
C ALA A 375 -1.15 17.76 -2.43
N THR A 376 -0.44 17.91 -1.32
CA THR A 376 -1.05 17.91 0.03
C THR A 376 -1.91 19.15 0.25
N LEU A 377 -1.50 20.31 -0.25
CA LEU A 377 -2.25 21.56 -0.09
C LEU A 377 -3.62 21.50 -0.77
N VAL A 378 -3.68 20.91 -1.97
CA VAL A 378 -4.91 20.84 -2.77
C VAL A 378 -5.77 19.62 -2.47
N GLU A 379 -5.28 18.68 -1.66
CA GLU A 379 -5.93 17.41 -1.33
C GLU A 379 -7.40 17.56 -0.88
N PRO A 380 -7.78 18.52 -0.01
CA PRO A 380 -9.18 18.71 0.36
C PRO A 380 -10.09 18.97 -0.84
N GLY A 381 -9.60 19.74 -1.83
CA GLY A 381 -10.35 20.03 -3.05
C GLY A 381 -10.51 18.82 -3.97
N THR A 382 -9.77 17.73 -3.75
CA THR A 382 -9.90 16.49 -4.52
C THR A 382 -10.85 15.46 -3.90
N GLU A 383 -11.23 15.65 -2.63
CA GLU A 383 -12.17 14.78 -1.91
C GLU A 383 -13.62 15.10 -2.30
N SER A 384 -14.51 14.12 -2.17
CA SER A 384 -15.86 14.17 -2.76
C SER A 384 -16.65 15.41 -2.33
N ILE A 385 -16.70 15.70 -1.02
CA ILE A 385 -17.57 16.74 -0.47
C ILE A 385 -17.17 18.12 -0.99
N ILE A 386 -15.91 18.51 -0.84
CA ILE A 386 -15.42 19.84 -1.22
C ILE A 386 -15.39 19.97 -2.74
N CYS A 387 -14.97 18.92 -3.47
CA CYS A 387 -15.01 18.92 -4.93
C CYS A 387 -16.45 19.13 -5.43
N SER A 388 -17.42 18.38 -4.90
CA SER A 388 -18.83 18.53 -5.26
C SER A 388 -19.40 19.90 -4.87
N LEU A 389 -18.94 20.52 -3.77
CA LEU A 389 -19.32 21.89 -3.40
C LEU A 389 -18.79 22.92 -4.42
N TYR A 390 -17.54 22.76 -4.90
CA TYR A 390 -17.00 23.60 -5.97
C TYR A 390 -17.81 23.46 -7.27
N GLY A 391 -18.18 22.23 -7.64
CA GLY A 391 -19.05 21.98 -8.80
C GLY A 391 -20.44 22.60 -8.66
N ALA A 392 -21.07 22.43 -7.49
CA ALA A 392 -22.39 23.01 -7.21
C ALA A 392 -22.38 24.54 -7.22
N TYR A 393 -21.35 25.15 -6.61
CA TYR A 393 -21.16 26.59 -6.64
C TYR A 393 -20.95 27.09 -8.06
N ALA A 394 -20.05 26.47 -8.82
CA ALA A 394 -19.77 26.84 -10.20
C ALA A 394 -21.01 26.78 -11.11
N LEU A 395 -21.75 25.67 -11.06
CA LEU A 395 -22.92 25.42 -11.91
C LEU A 395 -24.15 26.26 -11.54
N THR A 396 -24.19 26.87 -10.36
CA THR A 396 -25.27 27.78 -9.97
C THR A 396 -24.87 29.26 -10.05
N ALA A 397 -23.57 29.56 -10.02
CA ALA A 397 -23.04 30.92 -10.10
C ALA A 397 -22.79 31.41 -11.53
N LEU A 398 -22.55 30.52 -12.49
CA LEU A 398 -22.15 30.90 -13.85
C LEU A 398 -23.38 31.20 -14.74
N PRO A 399 -23.42 32.35 -15.44
CA PRO A 399 -24.58 32.75 -16.25
C PRO A 399 -24.94 31.76 -17.38
N PHE A 400 -23.96 30.99 -17.88
CA PHE A 400 -24.24 30.00 -18.91
C PHE A 400 -25.08 28.84 -18.38
N SER A 401 -24.95 28.46 -17.11
CA SER A 401 -25.66 27.33 -16.53
C SER A 401 -27.16 27.57 -16.42
N ALA A 402 -27.58 28.82 -16.25
CA ALA A 402 -28.98 29.23 -16.32
C ALA A 402 -29.59 28.93 -17.71
N LYS A 403 -28.80 29.04 -18.79
CA LYS A 403 -29.24 28.68 -20.16
C LYS A 403 -29.46 27.17 -20.33
N PHE A 404 -28.80 26.35 -19.50
CA PHE A 404 -28.96 24.90 -19.48
C PHE A 404 -29.99 24.41 -18.45
N GLY A 405 -30.80 25.32 -17.89
CA GLY A 405 -31.88 24.97 -16.97
C GLY A 405 -31.47 24.81 -15.50
N ILE A 406 -30.30 25.32 -15.10
CA ILE A 406 -29.86 25.36 -13.70
C ILE A 406 -30.02 26.78 -13.16
N PRO A 407 -31.15 27.12 -12.51
CA PRO A 407 -31.33 28.47 -11.98
C PRO A 407 -30.41 28.73 -10.77
N PRO A 408 -30.00 30.00 -10.52
CA PRO A 408 -29.11 30.36 -9.42
C PRO A 408 -29.84 30.37 -8.07
N THR A 409 -30.36 29.22 -7.66
CA THR A 409 -31.12 29.04 -6.40
C THR A 409 -30.43 28.05 -5.49
N TRP A 410 -30.67 28.17 -4.18
CA TRP A 410 -30.20 27.20 -3.20
C TRP A 410 -30.71 25.79 -3.48
N THR A 411 -31.96 25.65 -3.96
CA THR A 411 -32.51 24.35 -4.36
C THR A 411 -31.67 23.70 -5.46
N SER A 412 -31.34 24.45 -6.52
CA SER A 412 -30.47 23.95 -7.60
C SER A 412 -29.07 23.63 -7.10
N PHE A 413 -28.52 24.43 -6.19
CA PHE A 413 -27.22 24.17 -5.58
C PHE A 413 -27.19 22.82 -4.85
N PHE A 414 -28.17 22.58 -3.96
CA PHE A 414 -28.25 21.34 -3.21
C PHE A 414 -28.55 20.13 -4.12
N LEU A 415 -29.37 20.29 -5.16
CA LEU A 415 -29.64 19.21 -6.12
C LEU A 415 -28.39 18.83 -6.93
N VAL A 416 -27.63 19.82 -7.43
CA VAL A 416 -26.38 19.57 -8.17
C VAL A 416 -25.35 18.91 -7.25
N TRP A 417 -25.21 19.42 -6.02
CA TRP A 417 -24.32 18.82 -5.03
C TRP A 417 -24.71 17.37 -4.72
N LEU A 418 -25.98 17.11 -4.44
CA LEU A 418 -26.50 15.77 -4.13
C LEU A 418 -26.31 14.80 -5.30
N LEU A 419 -26.56 15.25 -6.54
CA LEU A 419 -26.34 14.44 -7.74
C LEU A 419 -24.85 14.09 -7.89
N SER A 420 -23.96 15.06 -7.68
CA SER A 420 -22.51 14.85 -7.74
C SER A 420 -22.04 13.85 -6.67
N MET A 421 -22.50 14.01 -5.42
CA MET A 421 -22.20 13.09 -4.31
C MET A 421 -22.74 11.68 -4.57
N THR A 422 -23.95 11.57 -5.13
CA THR A 422 -24.56 10.28 -5.48
C THR A 422 -23.75 9.58 -6.57
N LEU A 423 -23.36 10.28 -7.63
CA LEU A 423 -22.50 9.73 -8.68
C LEU A 423 -21.15 9.28 -8.13
N TRP A 424 -20.53 10.08 -7.26
CA TRP A 424 -19.27 9.74 -6.62
C TRP A 424 -19.38 8.48 -5.76
N CYS A 425 -20.45 8.38 -4.95
CA CYS A 425 -20.76 7.21 -4.14
C CYS A 425 -20.97 5.95 -5.01
N LEU A 426 -21.70 6.06 -6.13
CA LEU A 426 -21.95 4.94 -7.04
C LEU A 426 -20.65 4.43 -7.70
N LEU A 427 -19.77 5.33 -8.11
CA LEU A 427 -18.46 4.98 -8.64
C LEU A 427 -17.59 4.28 -7.60
N ASP A 428 -17.53 4.83 -6.39
CA ASP A 428 -16.77 4.24 -5.29
C ASP A 428 -17.29 2.86 -4.89
N TYR A 429 -18.61 2.65 -4.88
CA TYR A 429 -19.19 1.34 -4.59
C TYR A 429 -18.87 0.33 -5.70
N THR A 430 -19.03 0.73 -6.95
CA THR A 430 -18.75 -0.12 -8.12
C THR A 430 -17.27 -0.51 -8.17
N GLN A 431 -16.39 0.42 -7.83
CA GLN A 431 -14.96 0.17 -7.70
C GLN A 431 -14.65 -0.76 -6.53
N TYR A 432 -15.25 -0.56 -5.37
CA TYR A 432 -15.11 -1.47 -4.22
C TYR A 432 -15.45 -2.91 -4.63
N LEU A 433 -16.57 -3.12 -5.33
CA LEU A 433 -16.93 -4.44 -5.86
C LEU A 433 -15.85 -5.00 -6.79
N LEU A 434 -15.28 -4.18 -7.69
CA LEU A 434 -14.23 -4.62 -8.61
C LEU A 434 -12.97 -5.07 -7.87
N LEU A 435 -12.52 -4.29 -6.88
CA LEU A 435 -11.28 -4.57 -6.15
C LEU A 435 -11.39 -5.82 -5.27
N HIS A 436 -12.57 -6.09 -4.71
CA HIS A 436 -12.80 -7.22 -3.82
C HIS A 436 -13.34 -8.48 -4.51
N CYS A 437 -13.67 -8.45 -5.82
CA CYS A 437 -14.23 -9.62 -6.51
C CYS A 437 -13.22 -10.73 -6.79
N GLY A 438 -11.91 -10.47 -6.63
CA GLY A 438 -10.86 -11.49 -6.80
C GLY A 438 -10.62 -11.93 -8.24
N LYS A 439 -11.18 -11.25 -9.24
CA LYS A 439 -11.02 -11.57 -10.69
C LYS A 439 -9.57 -11.66 -11.16
N THR A 440 -8.69 -10.88 -10.55
CA THR A 440 -7.27 -10.82 -10.92
C THR A 440 -6.43 -11.88 -10.22
N ILE A 441 -7.01 -12.59 -9.25
CA ILE A 441 -6.27 -13.46 -8.35
C ILE A 441 -6.25 -14.87 -8.91
N GLU A 442 -5.09 -15.50 -8.88
CA GLU A 442 -4.89 -16.87 -9.32
C GLU A 442 -5.26 -17.84 -8.20
N LEU A 443 -6.56 -18.00 -7.95
CA LEU A 443 -7.10 -18.80 -6.85
C LEU A 443 -6.55 -20.23 -6.86
N ASP A 444 -6.12 -20.69 -5.68
CA ASP A 444 -5.67 -22.06 -5.43
C ASP A 444 -5.91 -22.45 -3.97
N ALA A 445 -5.54 -23.69 -3.61
CA ALA A 445 -5.73 -24.25 -2.26
C ALA A 445 -4.98 -23.47 -1.16
N ASN A 446 -4.00 -22.62 -1.52
CA ASN A 446 -3.19 -21.84 -0.60
C ASN A 446 -3.63 -20.38 -0.52
N THR A 447 -4.68 -20.01 -1.25
CA THR A 447 -5.24 -18.66 -1.22
C THR A 447 -6.02 -18.46 0.07
N PRO A 448 -5.69 -17.44 0.88
CA PRO A 448 -6.30 -17.26 2.19
C PRO A 448 -7.74 -16.76 2.06
N ASP A 449 -8.57 -17.17 3.02
CA ASP A 449 -10.00 -16.87 3.15
C ASP A 449 -10.31 -15.36 3.10
N PHE A 450 -9.42 -14.52 3.65
CA PHE A 450 -9.61 -13.08 3.63
C PHE A 450 -9.52 -12.47 2.23
N VAL A 451 -8.94 -13.15 1.26
CA VAL A 451 -8.81 -12.68 -0.12
C VAL A 451 -9.87 -13.29 -1.04
N LEU A 452 -10.41 -14.45 -0.68
CA LEU A 452 -11.41 -15.15 -1.49
C LEU A 452 -12.65 -14.27 -1.76
N PRO A 453 -13.32 -14.42 -2.92
CA PRO A 453 -14.59 -13.74 -3.18
C PRO A 453 -15.66 -14.17 -2.18
N GLN A 454 -16.36 -13.23 -1.54
CA GLN A 454 -17.27 -13.51 -0.42
C GLN A 454 -18.68 -13.00 -0.73
N ARG A 455 -19.38 -13.62 -1.68
CA ARG A 455 -20.78 -13.23 -1.98
C ARG A 455 -21.74 -13.43 -0.79
N SER A 456 -21.34 -14.24 0.20
CA SER A 456 -21.92 -14.26 1.53
C SER A 456 -20.92 -14.89 2.52
N PRO A 457 -20.88 -14.49 3.80
CA PRO A 457 -20.04 -15.14 4.82
C PRO A 457 -20.29 -16.64 4.97
N ARG A 458 -21.45 -17.15 4.51
CA ARG A 458 -21.83 -18.56 4.59
C ARG A 458 -21.25 -19.45 3.50
N SER A 459 -20.84 -18.92 2.34
CA SER A 459 -20.42 -19.76 1.21
C SER A 459 -19.01 -20.34 1.34
N TYR A 460 -18.12 -19.71 2.11
CA TYR A 460 -16.73 -20.14 2.25
C TYR A 460 -16.27 -20.38 3.70
N ALA A 461 -17.08 -20.02 4.71
CA ALA A 461 -16.75 -20.27 6.12
C ALA A 461 -16.91 -21.75 6.55
N SER A 462 -17.34 -22.64 5.65
CA SER A 462 -17.62 -24.05 5.96
C SER A 462 -16.48 -25.02 5.65
N SER A 463 -15.43 -24.63 4.92
CA SER A 463 -14.37 -25.59 4.55
C SER A 463 -13.12 -25.42 5.42
N ARG A 464 -13.17 -25.97 6.64
CA ARG A 464 -11.97 -26.27 7.46
C ARG A 464 -11.24 -27.54 6.99
N GLN A 465 -11.60 -28.09 5.84
CA GLN A 465 -10.81 -29.10 5.15
C GLN A 465 -10.15 -28.44 3.95
N PRO A 466 -8.87 -28.74 3.65
CA PRO A 466 -8.36 -28.48 2.32
C PRO A 466 -9.32 -29.23 1.39
N LEU A 467 -10.04 -28.49 0.54
CA LEU A 467 -10.92 -29.06 -0.49
C LEU A 467 -10.01 -29.75 -1.52
N LEU A 468 -9.47 -30.90 -1.10
CA LEU A 468 -8.87 -31.96 -1.88
C LEU A 468 -10.01 -32.61 -2.66
N GLY A 469 -10.53 -31.87 -3.62
CA GLY A 469 -11.63 -32.26 -4.45
C GLY A 469 -11.75 -31.26 -5.58
N LYS A 470 -11.24 -31.64 -6.75
CA LYS A 470 -11.37 -30.97 -8.05
C LYS A 470 -12.43 -29.85 -8.09
N GLU A 471 -12.04 -28.59 -7.96
CA GLU A 471 -12.93 -27.48 -8.30
C GLU A 471 -12.22 -26.47 -9.20
N SER A 472 -12.64 -26.44 -10.46
CA SER A 472 -12.44 -25.30 -11.33
C SER A 472 -13.17 -24.12 -10.69
N TYR A 473 -12.46 -23.25 -9.97
CA TYR A 473 -13.05 -22.03 -9.42
C TYR A 473 -13.78 -21.31 -10.56
N SER A 474 -15.10 -21.14 -10.44
CA SER A 474 -15.85 -20.37 -11.42
C SER A 474 -15.29 -18.96 -11.48
N THR A 475 -15.10 -18.41 -12.68
CA THR A 475 -14.59 -17.05 -12.87
C THR A 475 -15.41 -16.05 -12.03
N PRO A 476 -14.78 -15.34 -11.08
CA PRO A 476 -15.51 -14.43 -10.20
C PRO A 476 -16.25 -13.35 -10.99
N ARG A 477 -17.44 -12.97 -10.52
CA ARG A 477 -18.27 -11.88 -11.03
C ARG A 477 -18.08 -10.64 -10.18
N LEU A 478 -18.46 -9.48 -10.70
CA LEU A 478 -18.33 -8.20 -9.99
C LEU A 478 -19.02 -8.22 -8.61
N LEU A 479 -20.22 -8.81 -8.52
CA LEU A 479 -20.98 -8.91 -7.28
C LEU A 479 -20.34 -9.84 -6.24
N ASP A 480 -19.39 -10.70 -6.61
CA ASP A 480 -18.68 -11.53 -5.64
C ASP A 480 -17.70 -10.70 -4.79
N GLY A 481 -17.45 -9.45 -5.18
CA GLY A 481 -16.75 -8.44 -4.37
C GLY A 481 -17.62 -7.76 -3.32
N ALA A 482 -18.91 -8.08 -3.22
CA ALA A 482 -19.81 -7.56 -2.19
C ALA A 482 -19.54 -8.21 -0.81
N ARG A 483 -18.29 -8.12 -0.34
CA ARG A 483 -17.84 -8.65 0.97
C ARG A 483 -18.58 -8.03 2.15
N ARG A 484 -19.11 -6.81 1.98
CA ARG A 484 -19.94 -6.09 2.96
C ARG A 484 -21.31 -5.89 2.37
N SER A 485 -22.32 -5.84 3.25
CA SER A 485 -23.61 -5.31 2.84
C SER A 485 -23.48 -3.83 2.44
N PHE A 486 -24.35 -3.36 1.55
CA PHE A 486 -24.32 -1.95 1.13
C PHE A 486 -24.41 -0.97 2.30
N PRO A 487 -25.29 -1.15 3.32
CA PRO A 487 -25.34 -0.25 4.47
C PRO A 487 -24.02 -0.20 5.26
N GLU A 488 -23.40 -1.35 5.53
CA GLU A 488 -22.10 -1.41 6.23
C GLU A 488 -21.01 -0.67 5.46
N TRP A 489 -20.94 -0.90 4.14
CA TRP A 489 -20.01 -0.20 3.27
C TRP A 489 -20.29 1.31 3.25
N TRP A 490 -21.57 1.70 3.12
CA TRP A 490 -21.99 3.10 3.01
C TRP A 490 -21.68 3.89 4.29
N PHE A 491 -21.90 3.31 5.47
CA PHE A 491 -21.52 3.94 6.74
C PHE A 491 -20.00 4.12 6.89
N ALA A 492 -19.20 3.16 6.42
CA ALA A 492 -17.75 3.31 6.40
C ALA A 492 -17.30 4.37 5.39
N TRP A 493 -17.92 4.40 4.21
CA TRP A 493 -17.67 5.38 3.16
C TRP A 493 -17.99 6.81 3.64
N ILE A 494 -19.17 7.05 4.20
CA ILE A 494 -19.54 8.39 4.70
C ILE A 494 -18.66 8.81 5.88
N GLY A 495 -18.29 7.89 6.77
CA GLY A 495 -17.35 8.15 7.85
C GLY A 495 -15.97 8.59 7.34
N ARG A 496 -15.50 7.99 6.24
CA ARG A 496 -14.27 8.38 5.56
C ARG A 496 -14.38 9.75 4.91
N GLU A 497 -15.47 10.03 4.18
CA GLU A 497 -15.68 11.31 3.49
C GLU A 497 -15.80 12.48 4.48
N ILE A 498 -16.57 12.31 5.57
CA ILE A 498 -16.74 13.34 6.61
C ILE A 498 -15.43 13.61 7.35
N SER A 499 -14.64 12.57 7.65
CA SER A 499 -13.40 12.72 8.41
C SER A 499 -12.23 13.25 7.56
N ALA A 500 -12.30 13.23 6.23
CA ALA A 500 -11.20 13.62 5.35
C ALA A 500 -10.73 15.07 5.59
N PHE A 501 -11.64 16.04 5.57
CA PHE A 501 -11.27 17.45 5.76
C PHE A 501 -10.80 17.77 7.19
N PRO A 502 -11.47 17.35 8.28
CA PRO A 502 -10.98 17.56 9.64
C PRO A 502 -9.59 16.96 9.89
N ILE A 503 -9.34 15.74 9.39
CA ILE A 503 -8.02 15.09 9.49
C ILE A 503 -6.97 15.92 8.76
N TRP A 504 -7.26 16.36 7.54
CA TRP A 504 -6.37 17.21 6.77
C TRP A 504 -6.07 18.53 7.50
N PHE A 505 -7.10 19.22 7.98
CA PHE A 505 -6.97 20.50 8.66
C PHE A 505 -6.07 20.38 9.91
N TRP A 506 -6.35 19.36 10.73
CA TRP A 506 -5.55 19.07 11.92
C TRP A 506 -4.10 18.68 11.58
N ALA A 507 -3.87 17.87 10.55
CA ALA A 507 -2.52 17.46 10.17
C ALA A 507 -1.71 18.61 9.56
N PHE A 508 -2.35 19.47 8.78
CA PHE A 508 -1.70 20.59 8.11
C PHE A 508 -1.33 21.69 9.12
N TRP A 509 -2.30 22.12 9.94
CA TRP A 509 -2.16 23.25 10.86
C TRP A 509 -1.78 22.86 12.31
N GLY A 510 -2.08 21.65 12.75
CA GLY A 510 -1.86 21.18 14.12
C GLY A 510 -0.44 20.67 14.42
N GLY A 511 0.60 21.31 13.87
CA GLY A 511 2.01 21.02 14.17
C GLY A 511 2.69 19.95 13.30
N VAL A 512 3.92 19.58 13.66
CA VAL A 512 4.84 18.73 12.86
C VAL A 512 5.32 17.46 13.59
N THR A 513 4.88 17.27 14.83
CA THR A 513 5.27 16.11 15.64
C THR A 513 4.53 14.85 15.19
N VAL A 514 5.20 13.72 15.20
CA VAL A 514 4.69 12.44 14.74
C VAL A 514 5.12 11.36 15.73
N GLU A 515 4.16 10.55 16.19
CA GLU A 515 4.47 9.32 16.93
C GLU A 515 4.56 8.14 15.95
N TRP A 516 5.65 7.38 16.02
CA TRP A 516 5.85 6.21 15.19
C TRP A 516 6.57 5.09 15.95
N ARG A 517 5.95 3.90 15.97
CA ARG A 517 6.51 2.69 16.60
C ARG A 517 6.91 2.90 18.09
N GLY A 518 6.15 3.72 18.80
CA GLY A 518 6.35 4.05 20.22
C GLY A 518 7.39 5.14 20.50
N ARG A 519 7.84 5.86 19.47
CA ARG A 519 8.79 6.98 19.59
C ARG A 519 8.21 8.25 19.00
N ARG A 520 8.63 9.42 19.50
CA ARG A 520 8.20 10.73 19.01
C ARG A 520 9.27 11.36 18.13
N PHE A 521 8.86 11.92 17.01
CA PHE A 521 9.71 12.58 16.03
C PHE A 521 9.12 13.94 15.69
N TRP A 522 9.95 14.91 15.34
CA TRP A 522 9.51 16.06 14.57
C TRP A 522 10.03 15.97 13.14
N VAL A 523 9.18 16.33 12.18
CA VAL A 523 9.53 16.35 10.75
C VAL A 523 9.87 17.79 10.38
N GLY A 524 11.10 18.01 9.91
CA GLY A 524 11.58 19.31 9.47
C GLY A 524 11.30 19.61 8.00
N LEU A 525 11.55 20.86 7.61
CA LEU A 525 11.57 21.28 6.20
C LEU A 525 12.64 20.56 5.38
N ASP A 526 13.66 20.01 6.04
CA ASP A 526 14.71 19.17 5.47
C ASP A 526 14.21 17.75 5.10
N MET A 527 12.92 17.46 5.32
CA MET A 527 12.28 16.15 5.13
C MET A 527 12.89 15.03 5.99
N LYS A 528 13.77 15.38 6.94
CA LYS A 528 14.36 14.43 7.88
C LYS A 528 13.55 14.38 9.16
N VAL A 529 13.73 13.29 9.88
CA VAL A 529 13.13 13.10 11.19
C VAL A 529 14.15 13.21 12.28
N HIS A 530 13.77 13.97 13.30
CA HIS A 530 14.58 14.25 14.45
C HIS A 530 13.85 13.65 15.66
N GLU A 531 14.46 12.65 16.28
CA GLU A 531 13.89 11.97 17.45
C GLU A 531 13.81 12.96 18.62
N ILE A 532 12.63 13.09 19.22
CA ILE A 532 12.41 13.89 20.42
C ILE A 532 12.72 12.98 21.60
N LEU A 533 13.93 13.12 22.14
CA LEU A 533 14.30 12.48 23.40
C LEU A 533 13.49 13.14 24.52
N GLU A 534 12.83 12.34 25.36
CA GLU A 534 12.28 12.85 26.62
C GLU A 534 13.45 13.18 27.54
N ASP A 535 13.59 14.46 27.90
CA ASP A 535 14.45 14.85 29.02
C ASP A 535 13.94 14.07 30.25
N LYS A 536 14.81 13.21 30.79
CA LYS A 536 14.53 12.38 31.96
C LYS A 536 14.48 13.19 33.24
#